data_AF-A0A4Q2D1G3-F1
#
_entry.id   AF-A0A4Q2D1G3-F1
#
_cell.length_a   1.000
_cell.length_b   1.000
_cell.length_c   1.000
_cell.angle_alpha   90.00
_cell.angle_beta   90.00
_cell.angle_gamma   90.00
#
_symmetry.space_group_name_H-M   'P 1'
#
loop_
_entity.id
_entity.type
_entity.pdbx_description
1 polymer ?
#
loop_
_entity_poly.entity_id
_entity_poly.type
_entity_poly.pdbx_seq_one_letter_code
_entity_poly.pdbx_strand_id
1 'polypeptide(L)'
;LENPNTDTWTVNDNWDVEGVLLKPGTRIIMPPGMLHAVFTIESSVCTGGHYYAWETMEHTLHALVRSTINSHQVINTEAHAPDSRQILLRMMGYLHEEMILNDRTHKDDPNLPRLETAEHWIALSAFFCLIELLNVLSISTYRVSQQIPFGAERRDMVWGRGLLGQSMPTLSKRYGFNFKEDLFEPMLGHYIFHIETVFADTYPPDSPIAHTNTFFRPYVRNVFTQQLKWVLESQPNAEKHRNQSSKVKPSGKVMKYTAWKVPDSLSKKEGISVRRWNDQLYFEKGLHIGDTTFINYLWPDSTCLDQ
;
A
#
# COMPACT_ATOMS: atom_id res chain seq x y z
N LEU A 1 -4.23 8.05 -20.12
CA LEU A 1 -5.24 8.14 -19.05
C LEU A 1 -5.15 9.55 -18.52
N GLU A 2 -5.96 10.44 -19.10
CA GLU A 2 -5.99 11.84 -18.71
C GLU A 2 -6.36 11.95 -17.23
N ASN A 3 -5.63 12.81 -16.52
CA ASN A 3 -5.69 13.02 -15.09
C ASN A 3 -7.14 13.33 -14.66
N PRO A 4 -7.84 12.44 -13.92
CA PRO A 4 -9.11 12.81 -13.34
C PRO A 4 -8.79 13.79 -12.22
N ASN A 5 -8.89 15.07 -12.57
CA ASN A 5 -9.00 16.10 -11.56
C ASN A 5 -10.14 15.73 -10.62
N THR A 6 -9.82 15.78 -9.34
CA THR A 6 -10.72 15.98 -8.20
C THR A 6 -11.68 14.83 -7.87
N ASP A 7 -11.38 14.13 -6.79
CA ASP A 7 -12.42 13.46 -6.02
C ASP A 7 -12.33 13.93 -4.57
N THR A 8 -13.29 14.74 -4.15
CA THR A 8 -13.52 14.99 -2.72
C THR A 8 -14.08 13.70 -2.15
N TRP A 9 -13.52 13.23 -1.03
CA TRP A 9 -13.89 11.98 -0.34
C TRP A 9 -15.39 11.85 0.01
N THR A 10 -16.15 12.93 -0.14
CA THR A 10 -17.59 13.01 0.08
C THR A 10 -18.37 12.91 -1.23
N VAL A 11 -19.36 12.01 -1.25
CA VAL A 11 -20.42 12.03 -2.27
C VAL A 11 -21.21 13.32 -2.07
N ASN A 12 -21.22 14.20 -3.07
CA ASN A 12 -22.02 15.43 -3.07
C ASN A 12 -22.73 15.56 -4.43
N ASP A 13 -23.59 16.56 -4.57
CA ASP A 13 -24.43 16.71 -5.77
C ASP A 13 -23.64 17.07 -7.05
N ASN A 14 -22.31 17.24 -6.97
CA ASN A 14 -21.46 17.60 -8.12
C ASN A 14 -20.81 16.38 -8.81
N TRP A 15 -21.28 15.17 -8.53
CA TRP A 15 -20.77 13.97 -9.20
C TRP A 15 -21.28 13.89 -10.64
N ASP A 16 -20.35 13.78 -11.60
CA ASP A 16 -20.70 13.41 -12.97
C ASP A 16 -20.81 11.88 -13.04
N VAL A 17 -22.00 11.38 -13.39
CA VAL A 17 -22.33 9.96 -13.37
C VAL A 17 -22.53 9.48 -14.79
N GLU A 18 -21.62 8.61 -15.26
CA GLU A 18 -21.72 7.99 -16.58
C GLU A 18 -22.41 6.62 -16.50
N GLY A 19 -23.47 6.44 -17.28
CA GLY A 19 -24.16 5.16 -17.44
C GLY A 19 -23.57 4.35 -18.59
N VAL A 20 -22.93 3.21 -18.26
CA VAL A 20 -22.34 2.31 -19.27
C VAL A 20 -23.17 1.03 -19.40
N LEU A 21 -23.80 0.81 -20.56
CA LEU A 21 -24.51 -0.43 -20.88
C LEU A 21 -23.54 -1.48 -21.42
N LEU A 22 -23.32 -2.55 -20.65
CA LEU A 22 -22.51 -3.69 -21.08
C LEU A 22 -23.39 -4.70 -21.82
N LYS A 23 -22.96 -5.08 -23.03
CA LYS A 23 -23.61 -6.11 -23.86
C LYS A 23 -22.73 -7.36 -23.94
N PRO A 24 -23.24 -8.53 -24.37
CA PRO A 24 -22.40 -9.68 -24.65
C PRO A 24 -21.23 -9.32 -25.57
N GLY A 25 -20.00 -9.63 -25.14
CA GLY A 25 -18.77 -9.27 -25.85
C GLY A 25 -18.14 -7.93 -25.45
N THR A 26 -18.84 -7.06 -24.69
CA THR A 26 -18.26 -5.83 -24.15
C THR A 26 -17.24 -6.14 -23.06
N ARG A 27 -16.07 -5.49 -23.11
CA ARG A 27 -15.06 -5.50 -22.06
C ARG A 27 -14.88 -4.08 -21.52
N ILE A 28 -14.87 -3.94 -20.20
CA ILE A 28 -14.51 -2.71 -19.50
C ILE A 28 -13.28 -2.97 -18.63
N ILE A 29 -12.39 -1.97 -18.54
CA ILE A 29 -11.24 -1.95 -17.63
C ILE A 29 -11.41 -0.71 -16.75
N MET A 30 -11.55 -0.92 -15.45
CA MET A 30 -11.75 0.16 -14.48
C MET A 30 -10.41 0.49 -13.80
N PRO A 31 -10.00 1.77 -13.75
CA PRO A 31 -8.80 2.16 -13.00
C PRO A 31 -9.00 1.97 -11.49
N PRO A 32 -7.90 1.89 -10.70
CA PRO A 32 -7.99 1.78 -9.25
C PRO A 32 -8.81 2.93 -8.64
N GLY A 33 -9.69 2.58 -7.69
CA GLY A 33 -10.47 3.56 -6.94
C GLY A 33 -11.69 4.12 -7.67
N MET A 34 -12.00 3.66 -8.88
CA MET A 34 -13.22 4.04 -9.60
C MET A 34 -14.47 3.56 -8.85
N LEU A 35 -15.23 4.51 -8.29
CA LEU A 35 -16.53 4.21 -7.70
C LEU A 35 -17.52 3.84 -8.80
N HIS A 36 -18.23 2.74 -8.62
CA HIS A 36 -19.23 2.26 -9.57
C HIS A 36 -20.36 1.55 -8.85
N ALA A 37 -21.53 1.53 -9.49
CA ALA A 37 -22.67 0.71 -9.12
C ALA A 37 -23.06 -0.16 -10.31
N VAL A 38 -23.45 -1.41 -10.04
CA VAL A 38 -23.81 -2.37 -11.08
C VAL A 38 -25.28 -2.73 -10.95
N PHE A 39 -26.02 -2.59 -12.05
CA PHE A 39 -27.42 -3.00 -12.14
C PHE A 39 -27.59 -4.00 -13.30
N THR A 40 -28.16 -5.16 -13.00
CA THR A 40 -28.37 -6.23 -13.99
C THR A 40 -29.80 -6.14 -14.52
N ILE A 41 -29.96 -5.70 -15.77
CA ILE A 41 -31.28 -5.49 -16.40
C ILE A 41 -31.89 -6.76 -17.01
N GLU A 42 -31.06 -7.75 -17.33
CA GLU A 42 -31.46 -9.03 -17.91
C GLU A 42 -30.56 -10.15 -17.39
N SER A 43 -31.03 -11.41 -17.40
CA SER A 43 -30.23 -12.56 -16.96
C SER A 43 -28.90 -12.62 -17.71
N SER A 44 -27.81 -12.40 -16.98
CA SER A 44 -26.48 -12.22 -17.53
C SER A 44 -25.44 -13.06 -16.79
N VAL A 45 -24.46 -13.58 -17.52
CA VAL A 45 -23.26 -14.21 -16.96
C VAL A 45 -22.08 -13.33 -17.33
N CYS A 46 -21.38 -12.81 -16.32
CA CYS A 46 -20.22 -11.94 -16.48
C CYS A 46 -19.00 -12.60 -15.83
N THR A 47 -17.82 -12.39 -16.42
CA THR A 47 -16.53 -12.78 -15.80
C THR A 47 -15.71 -11.52 -15.54
N GLY A 48 -15.07 -11.45 -14.38
CA GLY A 48 -14.23 -10.32 -13.99
C GLY A 48 -13.09 -10.77 -13.09
N GLY A 49 -12.13 -9.86 -12.87
CA GLY A 49 -11.00 -10.07 -12.00
C GLY A 49 -10.29 -8.76 -11.69
N HIS A 50 -9.41 -8.80 -10.70
CA HIS A 50 -8.55 -7.68 -10.32
C HIS A 50 -7.10 -7.99 -10.67
N TYR A 51 -6.35 -6.99 -11.08
CA TYR A 51 -4.91 -7.07 -11.29
C TYR A 51 -4.25 -5.76 -10.85
N TYR A 52 -2.96 -5.82 -10.55
CA TYR A 52 -2.15 -4.66 -10.22
C TYR A 52 -1.20 -4.36 -11.38
N ALA A 53 -0.97 -3.08 -11.63
CA ALA A 53 0.00 -2.60 -12.60
C ALA A 53 0.92 -1.57 -11.96
N TRP A 54 2.19 -1.56 -12.36
CA TRP A 54 3.20 -0.65 -11.83
C TRP A 54 2.79 0.80 -12.06
N GLU A 55 2.37 1.13 -13.28
CA GLU A 55 2.04 2.48 -13.73
C GLU A 55 0.87 3.12 -12.96
N THR A 56 0.04 2.31 -12.28
CA THR A 56 -1.11 2.77 -11.50
C THR A 56 -0.95 2.57 -9.99
N MET A 57 0.26 2.29 -9.51
CA MET A 57 0.47 1.92 -8.11
C MET A 57 0.15 3.05 -7.13
N GLU A 58 0.40 4.30 -7.52
CA GLU A 58 0.03 5.48 -6.73
C GLU A 58 -1.49 5.56 -6.50
N HIS A 59 -2.26 5.38 -7.58
CA HIS A 59 -3.72 5.29 -7.53
C HIS A 59 -4.19 4.08 -6.73
N THR A 60 -3.48 2.95 -6.82
CA THR A 60 -3.76 1.73 -6.06
C THR A 60 -3.62 1.97 -4.56
N LEU A 61 -2.52 2.59 -4.14
CA LEU A 61 -2.29 2.96 -2.74
C LEU A 61 -3.41 3.86 -2.23
N HIS A 62 -3.76 4.90 -2.99
CA HIS A 62 -4.88 5.79 -2.66
C HIS A 62 -6.22 5.05 -2.55
N ALA A 63 -6.53 4.17 -3.51
CA ALA A 63 -7.75 3.37 -3.51
C ALA A 63 -7.83 2.40 -2.32
N LEU A 64 -6.69 1.83 -1.88
CA LEU A 64 -6.63 0.94 -0.72
C LEU A 64 -6.76 1.70 0.60
N VAL A 65 -6.17 2.90 0.70
CA VAL A 65 -6.43 3.83 1.82
C VAL A 65 -7.93 4.11 1.92
N ARG A 66 -8.57 4.46 0.79
CA ARG A 66 -10.02 4.71 0.75
C ARG A 66 -10.86 3.51 1.09
N SER A 67 -10.54 2.35 0.54
CA SER A 67 -11.29 1.12 0.79
C SER A 67 -11.14 0.67 2.25
N THR A 68 -9.99 0.92 2.88
CA THR A 68 -9.79 0.62 4.30
C THR A 68 -10.61 1.56 5.18
N ILE A 69 -10.42 2.87 5.02
CA ILE A 69 -11.09 3.89 5.82
C ILE A 69 -12.61 3.80 5.64
N ASN A 70 -13.12 3.59 4.42
CA ASN A 70 -14.55 3.51 4.11
C ASN A 70 -15.07 2.07 3.93
N SER A 71 -14.40 1.09 4.52
CA SER A 71 -14.70 -0.35 4.41
C SER A 71 -16.18 -0.72 4.54
N HIS A 72 -16.88 -0.14 5.51
CA HIS A 72 -18.32 -0.36 5.72
C HIS A 72 -19.26 0.16 4.61
N GLN A 73 -18.79 1.06 3.75
CA GLN A 73 -19.55 1.62 2.63
C GLN A 73 -19.16 0.96 1.30
N VAL A 74 -17.95 0.38 1.21
CA VAL A 74 -17.42 -0.28 0.01
C VAL A 74 -17.61 -1.80 0.15
N ILE A 75 -18.76 -2.28 -0.30
CA ILE A 75 -19.32 -3.58 0.14
C ILE A 75 -18.91 -4.82 -0.67
N ASN A 76 -18.25 -4.70 -1.83
CA ASN A 76 -18.11 -5.83 -2.77
C ASN A 76 -16.73 -6.49 -2.86
N THR A 77 -15.69 -5.97 -2.18
CA THR A 77 -14.31 -6.50 -2.32
C THR A 77 -13.71 -7.07 -1.04
N GLU A 78 -14.34 -6.91 0.12
CA GLU A 78 -13.75 -7.33 1.41
C GLU A 78 -13.43 -8.83 1.48
N ALA A 79 -14.27 -9.68 0.90
CA ALA A 79 -14.06 -11.13 0.89
C ALA A 79 -12.81 -11.55 0.09
N HIS A 80 -12.37 -10.74 -0.86
CA HIS A 80 -11.21 -10.98 -1.72
C HIS A 80 -9.97 -10.18 -1.30
N ALA A 81 -10.07 -9.40 -0.22
CA ALA A 81 -8.98 -8.53 0.21
C ALA A 81 -7.72 -9.30 0.63
N PRO A 82 -7.79 -10.46 1.33
CA PRO A 82 -6.60 -11.26 1.64
C PRO A 82 -5.88 -11.75 0.37
N ASP A 83 -6.64 -12.30 -0.60
CA ASP A 83 -6.08 -12.79 -1.86
C ASP A 83 -5.40 -11.68 -2.66
N SER A 84 -6.03 -10.50 -2.70
CA SER A 84 -5.48 -9.32 -3.37
C SER A 84 -4.16 -8.87 -2.73
N ARG A 85 -4.03 -8.92 -1.40
CA ARG A 85 -2.77 -8.61 -0.70
C ARG A 85 -1.67 -9.63 -0.98
N GLN A 86 -2.03 -10.91 -1.10
CA GLN A 86 -1.07 -11.95 -1.47
C GLN A 86 -0.49 -11.70 -2.87
N ILE A 87 -1.25 -11.12 -3.81
CA ILE A 87 -0.70 -10.71 -5.10
C ILE A 87 0.38 -9.62 -4.92
N LEU A 88 0.16 -8.62 -4.07
CA LEU A 88 1.15 -7.57 -3.80
C LEU A 88 2.43 -8.14 -3.17
N LEU A 89 2.31 -9.07 -2.24
CA LEU A 89 3.46 -9.72 -1.61
C LEU A 89 4.22 -10.62 -2.59
N ARG A 90 3.51 -11.31 -3.49
CA ARG A 90 4.13 -12.07 -4.60
C ARG A 90 4.82 -11.14 -5.60
N MET A 91 4.24 -9.98 -5.91
CA MET A 91 4.90 -8.96 -6.72
C MET A 91 6.19 -8.48 -6.04
N MET A 92 6.20 -8.34 -4.71
CA MET A 92 7.40 -7.95 -3.96
C MET A 92 8.47 -9.05 -4.02
N GLY A 93 8.07 -10.30 -3.81
CA GLY A 93 8.95 -11.47 -3.97
C GLY A 93 9.53 -11.57 -5.37
N TYR A 94 8.70 -11.43 -6.40
CA TYR A 94 9.11 -11.45 -7.80
C TYR A 94 10.08 -10.31 -8.15
N LEU A 95 9.75 -9.07 -7.74
CA LEU A 95 10.63 -7.92 -7.91
C LEU A 95 11.97 -8.15 -7.22
N HIS A 96 11.96 -8.68 -6.00
CA HIS A 96 13.17 -8.96 -5.26
C HIS A 96 14.03 -10.02 -5.98
N GLU A 97 13.41 -11.14 -6.37
CA GLU A 97 14.10 -12.22 -7.06
C GLU A 97 14.73 -11.74 -8.37
N GLU A 98 13.90 -11.19 -9.26
CA GLU A 98 14.33 -10.93 -10.62
C GLU A 98 15.14 -9.63 -10.73
N MET A 99 14.66 -8.55 -10.10
CA MET A 99 15.34 -7.27 -10.21
C MET A 99 16.51 -7.17 -9.23
N ILE A 100 16.37 -7.60 -7.97
CA ILE A 100 17.41 -7.37 -6.96
C ILE A 100 18.50 -8.44 -7.04
N LEU A 101 18.13 -9.72 -7.03
CA LEU A 101 19.10 -10.82 -7.00
C LEU A 101 19.64 -11.17 -8.39
N ASN A 102 18.76 -11.23 -9.41
CA ASN A 102 19.14 -11.62 -10.77
C ASN A 102 19.54 -10.44 -11.68
N ASP A 103 19.50 -9.20 -11.18
CA ASP A 103 19.87 -7.97 -11.89
C ASP A 103 19.13 -7.76 -13.24
N ARG A 104 17.92 -8.32 -13.36
CA ARG A 104 17.06 -8.13 -14.54
C ARG A 104 16.34 -6.79 -14.47
N THR A 105 15.89 -6.32 -15.62
CA THR A 105 15.20 -5.04 -15.82
C THR A 105 13.94 -5.24 -16.66
N HIS A 106 13.14 -4.19 -16.83
CA HIS A 106 11.99 -4.22 -17.73
C HIS A 106 12.32 -4.62 -19.18
N LYS A 107 13.58 -4.40 -19.62
CA LYS A 107 14.03 -4.84 -20.95
C LYS A 107 14.15 -6.36 -21.06
N ASP A 108 14.44 -7.02 -19.94
CA ASP A 108 14.56 -8.48 -19.84
C ASP A 108 13.21 -9.13 -19.50
N ASP A 109 12.32 -8.40 -18.84
CA ASP A 109 10.99 -8.86 -18.44
C ASP A 109 9.97 -7.72 -18.36
N PRO A 110 8.94 -7.68 -19.22
CA PRO A 110 7.96 -6.59 -19.21
C PRO A 110 7.11 -6.53 -17.92
N ASN A 111 7.14 -7.56 -17.07
CA ASN A 111 6.46 -7.55 -15.77
C ASN A 111 7.26 -6.84 -14.67
N LEU A 112 8.50 -6.44 -14.92
CA LEU A 112 9.31 -5.62 -14.00
C LEU A 112 9.03 -4.12 -14.20
N PRO A 113 9.27 -3.27 -13.19
CA PRO A 113 9.08 -1.82 -13.33
C PRO A 113 10.08 -1.21 -14.33
N ARG A 114 9.62 -0.25 -15.14
CA ARG A 114 10.40 0.39 -16.22
C ARG A 114 11.60 1.21 -15.73
N LEU A 115 11.42 1.99 -14.66
CA LEU A 115 12.45 2.83 -14.01
C LEU A 115 13.17 3.85 -14.92
N GLU A 116 12.50 4.32 -15.98
CA GLU A 116 13.08 5.27 -16.95
C GLU A 116 12.72 6.74 -16.69
N THR A 117 11.62 7.02 -15.99
CA THR A 117 11.09 8.37 -15.78
C THR A 117 10.78 8.62 -14.32
N ALA A 118 10.52 9.89 -13.95
CA ALA A 118 10.14 10.24 -12.59
C ALA A 118 8.94 9.43 -12.11
N GLU A 119 7.94 9.31 -12.97
CA GLU A 119 6.70 8.58 -12.72
C GLU A 119 6.94 7.09 -12.48
N HIS A 120 7.87 6.46 -13.20
CA HIS A 120 8.21 5.06 -12.98
C HIS A 120 8.82 4.83 -11.58
N TRP A 121 9.69 5.74 -11.14
CA TRP A 121 10.31 5.67 -9.81
C TRP A 121 9.32 5.97 -8.69
N ILE A 122 8.46 6.96 -8.89
CA ILE A 122 7.36 7.28 -7.97
C ILE A 122 6.41 6.09 -7.84
N ALA A 123 6.06 5.43 -8.95
CA ALA A 123 5.25 4.22 -8.95
C ALA A 123 5.89 3.06 -8.17
N LEU A 124 7.19 2.80 -8.37
CA LEU A 124 7.92 1.80 -7.59
C LEU A 124 7.95 2.16 -6.10
N SER A 125 8.22 3.44 -5.80
CA SER A 125 8.22 3.91 -4.42
C SER A 125 6.81 3.78 -3.80
N ALA A 126 5.74 3.96 -4.57
CA ALA A 126 4.37 3.84 -4.09
C ALA A 126 4.04 2.39 -3.77
N PHE A 127 4.58 1.45 -4.56
CA PHE A 127 4.54 0.03 -4.22
C PHE A 127 5.25 -0.25 -2.91
N PHE A 128 6.44 0.32 -2.68
CA PHE A 128 7.19 0.11 -1.45
C PHE A 128 6.46 0.71 -0.24
N CYS A 129 5.89 1.91 -0.37
CA CYS A 129 5.03 2.49 0.66
C CYS A 129 3.81 1.60 0.92
N LEU A 130 3.21 1.01 -0.12
CA LEU A 130 2.09 0.09 0.03
C LEU A 130 2.48 -1.16 0.82
N ILE A 131 3.60 -1.80 0.51
CA ILE A 131 4.11 -2.96 1.27
C ILE A 131 4.38 -2.58 2.73
N GLU A 132 5.00 -1.44 2.98
CA GLU A 132 5.27 -0.94 4.34
C GLU A 132 3.97 -0.71 5.13
N LEU A 133 2.94 -0.18 4.46
CA LEU A 133 1.65 0.16 5.04
C LEU A 133 0.64 -0.99 5.02
N LEU A 134 0.96 -2.18 4.51
CA LEU A 134 0.00 -3.30 4.40
C LEU A 134 -0.69 -3.64 5.74
N ASN A 135 0.06 -3.56 6.84
CA ASN A 135 -0.47 -3.75 8.19
C ASN A 135 -1.56 -2.71 8.52
N VAL A 136 -1.38 -1.46 8.10
CA VAL A 136 -2.33 -0.35 8.29
C VAL A 136 -3.52 -0.45 7.33
N LEU A 137 -3.28 -0.89 6.10
CA LEU A 137 -4.26 -0.93 5.01
C LEU A 137 -5.00 -2.27 4.89
N SER A 138 -4.93 -3.08 5.96
CA SER A 138 -5.57 -4.38 6.01
C SER A 138 -6.57 -4.43 7.15
N ILE A 139 -7.87 -4.40 6.81
CA ILE A 139 -8.96 -4.43 7.81
C ILE A 139 -8.86 -5.67 8.72
N SER A 140 -8.34 -6.80 8.20
CA SER A 140 -8.16 -8.02 8.99
C SER A 140 -7.17 -7.83 10.14
N THR A 141 -6.22 -6.89 10.05
CA THR A 141 -5.26 -6.61 11.14
C THR A 141 -5.89 -5.93 12.35
N TYR A 142 -7.14 -5.45 12.20
CA TYR A 142 -7.97 -4.82 13.23
C TYR A 142 -9.11 -5.71 13.73
N ARG A 143 -9.43 -6.78 12.99
CA ARG A 143 -10.47 -7.73 13.39
C ARG A 143 -9.88 -8.73 14.39
N VAL A 144 -10.60 -8.99 15.48
CA VAL A 144 -10.30 -10.09 16.41
C VAL A 144 -11.23 -11.23 16.04
N SER A 145 -10.81 -12.11 15.12
CA SER A 145 -11.57 -13.27 14.63
C SER A 145 -10.77 -14.56 14.83
N GLN A 146 -11.31 -15.51 15.59
CA GLN A 146 -10.66 -16.80 15.85
C GLN A 146 -10.51 -17.70 14.60
N GLN A 147 -10.94 -17.26 13.41
CA GLN A 147 -11.11 -18.12 12.22
C GLN A 147 -10.01 -18.04 11.17
N ILE A 148 -9.14 -17.03 11.18
CA ILE A 148 -7.95 -16.96 10.31
C ILE A 148 -6.74 -16.98 11.22
N PRO A 149 -5.69 -17.79 10.96
CA PRO A 149 -4.43 -17.63 11.66
C PRO A 149 -3.86 -16.26 11.30
N PHE A 150 -4.24 -15.21 12.02
CA PHE A 150 -3.77 -13.82 11.84
C PHE A 150 -2.25 -13.71 11.81
N GLY A 151 -1.57 -14.66 12.46
CA GLY A 151 -0.14 -14.81 12.40
C GLY A 151 0.37 -14.99 10.96
N ALA A 152 -0.31 -15.73 10.09
CA ALA A 152 0.17 -16.00 8.73
C ALA A 152 0.18 -14.71 7.87
N GLU A 153 -0.94 -13.98 7.79
CA GLU A 153 -1.02 -12.74 7.00
C GLU A 153 0.00 -11.69 7.50
N ARG A 154 0.10 -11.49 8.82
CA ARG A 154 1.09 -10.58 9.40
C ARG A 154 2.52 -11.04 9.14
N ARG A 155 2.81 -12.34 9.22
CA ARG A 155 4.14 -12.87 8.92
C ARG A 155 4.55 -12.63 7.48
N ASP A 156 3.63 -12.78 6.54
CA ASP A 156 3.91 -12.51 5.12
C ASP A 156 4.19 -11.02 4.88
N MET A 157 3.46 -10.13 5.57
CA MET A 157 3.72 -8.68 5.54
C MET A 157 5.10 -8.32 6.12
N VAL A 158 5.48 -8.94 7.25
CA VAL A 158 6.83 -8.81 7.84
C VAL A 158 7.89 -9.27 6.84
N TRP A 159 7.70 -10.43 6.21
CA TRP A 159 8.61 -10.92 5.17
C TRP A 159 8.73 -9.95 4.00
N GLY A 160 7.61 -9.41 3.50
CA GLY A 160 7.58 -8.39 2.45
C GLY A 160 8.41 -7.15 2.80
N ARG A 161 8.30 -6.63 4.03
CA ARG A 161 9.15 -5.53 4.52
C ARG A 161 10.63 -5.91 4.61
N GLY A 162 10.91 -7.15 4.99
CA GLY A 162 12.26 -7.72 4.94
C GLY A 162 12.89 -7.61 3.56
N LEU A 163 12.13 -7.95 2.52
CA LEU A 163 12.57 -7.80 1.14
C LEU A 163 12.84 -6.34 0.78
N LEU A 164 12.01 -5.39 1.23
CA LEU A 164 12.26 -3.95 1.05
C LEU A 164 13.61 -3.54 1.63
N GLY A 165 13.93 -4.04 2.83
CA GLY A 165 15.18 -3.75 3.54
C GLY A 165 16.44 -4.08 2.76
N GLN A 166 16.41 -5.12 1.91
CA GLN A 166 17.51 -5.43 0.99
C GLN A 166 17.38 -4.73 -0.38
N SER A 167 16.14 -4.57 -0.85
CA SER A 167 15.85 -4.01 -2.18
C SER A 167 16.24 -2.53 -2.27
N MET A 168 15.91 -1.71 -1.26
CA MET A 168 16.18 -0.28 -1.29
C MET A 168 17.69 0.05 -1.36
N PRO A 169 18.57 -0.49 -0.48
CA PRO A 169 20.01 -0.20 -0.57
C PRO A 169 20.61 -0.69 -1.90
N THR A 170 20.12 -1.82 -2.42
CA THR A 170 20.57 -2.33 -3.72
C THR A 170 20.20 -1.39 -4.84
N LEU A 171 18.95 -0.92 -4.88
CA LEU A 171 18.49 0.07 -5.87
C LEU A 171 19.30 1.37 -5.75
N SER A 172 19.53 1.85 -4.53
CA SER A 172 20.35 3.04 -4.30
C SER A 172 21.75 2.89 -4.91
N LYS A 173 22.41 1.77 -4.62
CA LYS A 173 23.75 1.47 -5.16
C LYS A 173 23.72 1.36 -6.69
N ARG A 174 22.70 0.71 -7.23
CA ARG A 174 22.57 0.41 -8.67
C ARG A 174 22.24 1.62 -9.51
N TYR A 175 21.49 2.58 -8.99
CA TYR A 175 21.07 3.75 -9.78
C TYR A 175 21.77 5.05 -9.34
N GLY A 176 22.64 4.98 -8.33
CA GLY A 176 23.53 6.08 -7.96
C GLY A 176 22.84 7.24 -7.25
N PHE A 177 21.76 6.99 -6.53
CA PHE A 177 21.08 7.96 -5.67
C PHE A 177 20.57 7.26 -4.40
N ASN A 178 20.17 8.01 -3.36
CA ASN A 178 19.67 7.39 -2.14
C ASN A 178 18.15 7.15 -2.26
N PHE A 179 17.74 6.03 -2.84
CA PHE A 179 16.31 5.72 -3.04
C PHE A 179 15.49 5.80 -1.75
N LYS A 180 16.08 5.39 -0.62
CA LYS A 180 15.40 5.45 0.68
C LYS A 180 15.15 6.88 1.12
N GLU A 181 16.20 7.70 1.21
CA GLU A 181 16.13 9.05 1.79
C GLU A 181 15.58 10.09 0.79
N ASP A 182 15.90 9.95 -0.49
CA ASP A 182 15.56 10.93 -1.52
C ASP A 182 14.12 10.78 -2.02
N LEU A 183 13.54 9.57 -1.94
CA LEU A 183 12.25 9.27 -2.55
C LEU A 183 11.29 8.49 -1.64
N PHE A 184 11.68 7.33 -1.13
CA PHE A 184 10.78 6.47 -0.35
C PHE A 184 10.31 7.10 0.96
N GLU A 185 11.21 7.52 1.85
CA GLU A 185 10.84 8.09 3.15
C GLU A 185 10.06 9.42 3.02
N PRO A 186 10.45 10.36 2.14
CA PRO A 186 9.64 11.55 1.88
C PRO A 186 8.21 11.23 1.45
N MET A 187 8.06 10.22 0.58
CA MET A 187 6.75 9.83 0.07
C MET A 187 5.94 9.04 1.09
N LEU A 188 6.57 8.18 1.89
CA LEU A 188 5.92 7.49 3.01
C LEU A 188 5.39 8.50 4.05
N GLY A 189 6.19 9.51 4.41
CA GLY A 189 5.78 10.58 5.31
C GLY A 189 4.60 11.40 4.78
N HIS A 190 4.61 11.70 3.47
CA HIS A 190 3.50 12.34 2.77
C HIS A 190 2.22 11.49 2.85
N TYR A 191 2.30 10.19 2.55
CA TYR A 191 1.13 9.31 2.61
C TYR A 191 0.60 9.10 4.01
N ILE A 192 1.47 8.94 5.02
CA ILE A 192 1.02 8.81 6.41
C ILE A 192 0.28 10.07 6.86
N PHE A 193 0.80 11.27 6.54
CA PHE A 193 0.09 12.51 6.81
C PHE A 193 -1.30 12.54 6.17
N HIS A 194 -1.41 12.13 4.91
CA HIS A 194 -2.70 12.07 4.21
C HIS A 194 -3.65 11.04 4.83
N ILE A 195 -3.16 9.86 5.17
CA ILE A 195 -3.94 8.81 5.83
C ILE A 195 -4.48 9.31 7.17
N GLU A 196 -3.65 9.95 8.00
CA GLU A 196 -4.07 10.54 9.27
C GLU A 196 -5.13 11.62 9.09
N THR A 197 -4.94 12.50 8.10
CA THR A 197 -5.88 13.59 7.80
C THR A 197 -7.23 13.03 7.38
N VAL A 198 -7.25 12.13 6.40
CA VAL A 198 -8.49 11.51 5.88
C VAL A 198 -9.18 10.70 6.98
N PHE A 199 -8.41 9.99 7.81
CA PHE A 199 -8.97 9.24 8.93
C PHE A 199 -9.63 10.15 9.97
N ALA A 200 -8.97 11.26 10.34
CA ALA A 200 -9.51 12.24 11.27
C ALA A 200 -10.78 12.93 10.72
N ASP A 201 -10.79 13.26 9.43
CA ASP A 201 -11.95 13.87 8.76
C ASP A 201 -13.13 12.89 8.68
N THR A 202 -12.87 11.61 8.44
CA THR A 202 -13.90 10.56 8.34
C THR A 202 -14.44 10.16 9.72
N TYR A 203 -13.58 10.15 10.74
CA TYR A 203 -13.89 9.71 12.08
C TYR A 203 -13.54 10.76 13.14
N PRO A 204 -14.20 11.93 13.15
CA PRO A 204 -13.97 12.93 14.19
C PRO A 204 -14.22 12.37 15.60
N PRO A 205 -13.59 12.92 16.64
CA PRO A 205 -13.69 12.43 18.02
C PRO A 205 -15.12 12.21 18.50
N ASP A 206 -16.03 13.09 18.08
CA ASP A 206 -17.45 13.09 18.49
C ASP A 206 -18.36 12.26 17.55
N SER A 207 -17.79 11.51 16.61
CA SER A 207 -18.59 10.71 15.66
C SER A 207 -19.45 9.66 16.39
N PRO A 208 -20.75 9.58 16.09
CA PRO A 208 -21.63 8.58 16.71
C PRO A 208 -21.16 7.17 16.38
N ILE A 209 -21.18 6.28 17.37
CA ILE A 209 -20.74 4.88 17.21
C ILE A 209 -21.73 4.15 16.29
N ALA A 210 -21.29 3.73 15.10
CA ALA A 210 -22.06 2.80 14.26
C ALA A 210 -21.52 1.37 14.41
N HIS A 211 -22.38 0.44 14.84
CA HIS A 211 -21.98 -0.95 15.13
C HIS A 211 -21.51 -1.76 13.91
N THR A 212 -21.81 -1.29 12.69
CA THR A 212 -21.47 -1.97 11.43
C THR A 212 -20.07 -1.64 10.90
N ASN A 213 -19.35 -0.71 11.51
CA ASN A 213 -18.05 -0.27 11.01
C ASN A 213 -16.93 -0.49 12.03
N THR A 214 -15.87 -1.16 11.55
CA THR A 214 -14.69 -1.59 12.32
C THR A 214 -14.03 -0.43 13.09
N PHE A 215 -13.97 0.76 12.48
CA PHE A 215 -13.28 1.94 13.03
C PHE A 215 -14.12 2.79 13.99
N PHE A 216 -15.40 2.48 14.25
CA PHE A 216 -16.16 3.20 15.30
C PHE A 216 -15.83 2.77 16.73
N ARG A 217 -15.07 1.67 16.89
CA ARG A 217 -14.63 1.22 18.20
C ARG A 217 -13.38 2.03 18.61
N PRO A 218 -13.39 2.74 19.76
CA PRO A 218 -12.24 3.57 20.19
C PRO A 218 -10.91 2.82 20.22
N TYR A 219 -10.90 1.56 20.67
CA TYR A 219 -9.68 0.76 20.68
C TYR A 219 -9.14 0.47 19.27
N VAL A 220 -10.00 0.30 18.26
CA VAL A 220 -9.57 0.09 16.87
C VAL A 220 -8.92 1.36 16.32
N ARG A 221 -9.48 2.54 16.63
CA ARG A 221 -8.86 3.83 16.28
C ARG A 221 -7.48 3.98 16.91
N ASN A 222 -7.34 3.61 18.19
CA ASN A 222 -6.05 3.63 18.87
C ASN A 222 -5.04 2.69 18.22
N VAL A 223 -5.46 1.47 17.86
CA VAL A 223 -4.60 0.51 17.14
C VAL A 223 -4.21 1.06 15.75
N PHE A 224 -5.13 1.70 15.03
CA PHE A 224 -4.84 2.33 13.74
C PHE A 224 -3.76 3.40 13.85
N THR A 225 -3.94 4.36 14.76
CA THR A 225 -2.94 5.41 15.03
C THR A 225 -1.61 4.82 15.49
N GLN A 226 -1.65 3.80 16.35
CA GLN A 226 -0.45 3.15 16.86
C GLN A 226 0.32 2.40 15.75
N GLN A 227 -0.38 1.76 14.81
CA GLN A 227 0.28 1.10 13.66
C GLN A 227 0.99 2.09 12.75
N LEU A 228 0.38 3.26 12.47
CA LEU A 228 1.03 4.34 11.73
C LEU A 228 2.28 4.85 12.47
N LYS A 229 2.19 5.02 13.79
CA LYS A 229 3.32 5.43 14.62
C LYS A 229 4.48 4.43 14.54
N TRP A 230 4.20 3.14 14.62
CA TRP A 230 5.23 2.11 14.50
C TRP A 230 5.95 2.12 13.14
N VAL A 231 5.23 2.42 12.06
CA VAL A 231 5.86 2.63 10.75
C VAL A 231 6.83 3.81 10.80
N LEU A 232 6.40 4.96 11.35
CA LEU A 232 7.24 6.16 11.48
C LEU A 232 8.47 5.95 12.38
N GLU A 233 8.32 5.23 13.50
CA GLU A 233 9.43 4.93 14.43
C GLU A 233 10.57 4.15 13.73
N SER A 234 10.26 3.36 12.70
CA SER A 234 11.25 2.65 11.90
C SER A 234 11.86 3.47 10.75
N GLN A 235 11.29 4.64 10.43
CA GLN A 235 11.65 5.50 9.29
C GLN A 235 11.74 6.99 9.71
N PRO A 236 12.83 7.41 10.39
CA PRO A 236 12.91 8.76 10.98
C PRO A 236 12.77 9.93 10.00
N ASN A 237 13.24 9.77 8.74
CA ASN A 237 13.04 10.84 7.76
C ASN A 237 11.59 10.91 7.29
N ALA A 238 10.86 9.78 7.26
CA ALA A 238 9.43 9.80 6.95
C ALA A 238 8.67 10.59 8.02
N GLU A 239 9.03 10.45 9.29
CA GLU A 239 8.46 11.25 10.38
C GLU A 239 8.75 12.74 10.20
N LYS A 240 9.98 13.10 9.85
CA LYS A 240 10.35 14.49 9.53
C LYS A 240 9.51 15.04 8.38
N HIS A 241 9.33 14.29 7.29
CA HIS A 241 8.53 14.70 6.14
C HIS A 241 7.04 14.79 6.45
N ARG A 242 6.51 13.88 7.27
CA ARG A 242 5.15 13.94 7.81
C ARG A 242 4.93 15.23 8.60
N ASN A 243 5.87 15.57 9.49
CA ASN A 243 5.83 16.79 10.31
C ASN A 243 6.03 18.08 9.50
N GLN A 244 6.68 18.02 8.34
CA GLN A 244 6.74 19.14 7.40
C GLN A 244 5.43 19.29 6.65
N SER A 245 4.85 18.18 6.20
CA SER A 245 3.57 18.15 5.46
C SER A 245 2.43 18.72 6.29
N SER A 246 2.41 18.46 7.61
CA SER A 246 1.39 19.01 8.53
C SER A 246 1.44 20.53 8.71
N LYS A 247 2.55 21.19 8.34
CA LYS A 247 2.68 22.66 8.35
C LYS A 247 2.09 23.31 7.10
N VAL A 248 1.89 22.53 6.04
CA VAL A 248 1.27 22.98 4.81
C VAL A 248 -0.21 22.64 4.92
N LYS A 249 -1.11 23.62 4.71
CA LYS A 249 -2.53 23.29 4.56
C LYS A 249 -2.65 22.35 3.35
N PRO A 250 -3.10 21.09 3.52
CA PRO A 250 -3.23 20.20 2.38
C PRO A 250 -4.17 20.85 1.37
N SER A 251 -3.75 20.94 0.11
CA SER A 251 -4.73 21.09 -0.96
C SER A 251 -5.52 19.78 -0.95
N GLY A 252 -6.76 19.82 -0.44
CA GLY A 252 -7.56 18.61 -0.19
C GLY A 252 -8.04 17.88 -1.44
N LYS A 253 -7.26 17.89 -2.54
CA LYS A 253 -7.76 17.51 -3.87
C LYS A 253 -7.02 16.36 -4.55
N VAL A 254 -5.75 16.04 -4.22
CA VAL A 254 -5.06 14.84 -4.76
C VAL A 254 -3.94 14.36 -3.83
N MET A 255 -3.94 13.08 -3.46
CA MET A 255 -2.77 12.37 -2.94
C MET A 255 -1.82 12.06 -4.12
N LYS A 256 -1.15 13.08 -4.66
CA LYS A 256 -0.12 12.89 -5.68
C LYS A 256 1.23 13.37 -5.19
N TYR A 257 2.21 12.48 -5.20
CA TYR A 257 3.57 12.85 -4.86
C TYR A 257 4.34 13.33 -6.10
N THR A 258 4.57 14.64 -6.18
CA THR A 258 5.25 15.27 -7.32
C THR A 258 6.56 15.96 -6.94
N ALA A 259 7.02 15.80 -5.70
CA ALA A 259 8.13 16.56 -5.16
C ALA A 259 9.51 16.05 -5.63
N TRP A 260 9.58 14.80 -6.11
CA TRP A 260 10.85 14.21 -6.57
C TRP A 260 11.11 14.45 -8.05
N LYS A 261 12.37 14.69 -8.37
CA LYS A 261 12.87 14.80 -9.74
C LYS A 261 13.97 13.77 -9.93
N VAL A 262 14.01 13.16 -11.11
CA VAL A 262 15.08 12.22 -11.49
C VAL A 262 16.42 12.96 -11.42
N PRO A 263 17.41 12.45 -10.66
CA PRO A 263 18.75 13.02 -10.65
C PRO A 263 19.39 12.92 -12.05
N ASP A 264 20.10 13.96 -12.47
CA ASP A 264 20.83 13.96 -13.77
C ASP A 264 21.87 12.83 -13.86
N SER A 265 22.38 12.38 -12.71
CA SER A 265 23.34 11.28 -12.59
C SER A 265 22.70 9.88 -12.60
N LEU A 266 21.37 9.77 -12.69
CA LEU A 266 20.66 8.50 -12.59
C LEU A 266 20.99 7.61 -13.78
N SER A 267 21.75 6.55 -13.51
CA SER A 267 22.15 5.55 -14.50
C SER A 267 22.33 4.20 -13.83
N LYS A 268 21.92 3.11 -14.50
CA LYS A 268 22.12 1.76 -13.99
C LYS A 268 23.63 1.43 -14.03
N LYS A 269 24.21 1.13 -12.87
CA LYS A 269 25.57 0.64 -12.71
C LYS A 269 25.58 -0.88 -12.84
N GLU A 270 26.51 -1.39 -13.63
CA GLU A 270 26.72 -2.83 -13.81
C GLU A 270 27.53 -3.45 -12.68
N GLY A 271 27.47 -4.78 -12.55
CA GLY A 271 28.37 -5.54 -11.66
C GLY A 271 28.01 -5.50 -10.18
N ILE A 272 26.79 -5.07 -9.82
CA ILE A 272 26.32 -5.13 -8.43
C ILE A 272 25.72 -6.51 -8.18
N SER A 273 26.55 -7.40 -7.64
CA SER A 273 26.09 -8.68 -7.10
C SER A 273 25.50 -8.48 -5.70
N VAL A 274 24.39 -9.18 -5.44
CA VAL A 274 23.70 -9.19 -4.14
C VAL A 274 23.52 -10.63 -3.71
N ARG A 275 23.90 -10.94 -2.48
CA ARG A 275 23.67 -12.26 -1.88
C ARG A 275 22.28 -12.29 -1.26
N ARG A 276 21.48 -13.31 -1.58
CA ARG A 276 20.19 -13.57 -0.93
C ARG A 276 20.37 -13.70 0.60
N TRP A 277 19.49 -13.08 1.36
CA TRP A 277 19.37 -13.37 2.78
C TRP A 277 18.65 -14.71 3.00
N ASN A 278 18.77 -15.30 4.18
CA ASN A 278 17.90 -16.41 4.54
C ASN A 278 16.53 -15.86 5.00
N ASP A 279 15.52 -16.72 5.05
CA ASP A 279 14.15 -16.32 5.40
C ASP A 279 14.06 -15.69 6.79
N GLN A 280 14.85 -16.19 7.74
CA GLN A 280 14.93 -15.65 9.09
C GLN A 280 15.43 -14.19 9.08
N LEU A 281 16.49 -13.90 8.33
CA LEU A 281 17.04 -12.55 8.25
C LEU A 281 16.08 -11.60 7.52
N TYR A 282 15.36 -12.04 6.49
CA TYR A 282 14.27 -11.23 5.92
C TYR A 282 13.21 -10.91 6.98
N PHE A 283 12.78 -11.92 7.75
CA PHE A 283 11.80 -11.72 8.80
C PHE A 283 12.26 -10.74 9.89
N GLU A 284 13.48 -10.93 10.41
CA GLU A 284 14.10 -10.05 11.40
C GLU A 284 14.21 -8.60 10.91
N LYS A 285 14.53 -8.40 9.63
CA LYS A 285 14.69 -7.06 9.03
C LYS A 285 13.36 -6.37 8.72
N GLY A 286 12.27 -7.12 8.58
CA GLY A 286 10.94 -6.57 8.34
C GLY A 286 10.09 -6.37 9.59
N LEU A 287 10.60 -6.75 10.76
CA LEU A 287 9.86 -6.74 12.01
C LEU A 287 9.75 -5.32 12.57
N HIS A 288 8.53 -4.85 12.79
CA HIS A 288 8.27 -3.63 13.56
C HIS A 288 8.01 -3.99 15.03
N ILE A 289 8.25 -3.05 15.95
CA ILE A 289 7.92 -3.22 17.37
C ILE A 289 6.43 -3.54 17.59
N GLY A 290 5.58 -3.10 16.67
CA GLY A 290 4.16 -3.44 16.65
C GLY A 290 3.87 -4.91 16.38
N ASP A 291 4.64 -5.54 15.51
CA ASP A 291 4.41 -6.93 15.14
C ASP A 291 4.70 -7.86 16.31
N THR A 292 5.78 -7.62 17.07
CA THR A 292 6.08 -8.41 18.28
C THR A 292 5.00 -8.27 19.34
N THR A 293 4.50 -7.04 19.55
CA THR A 293 3.41 -6.77 20.49
C THR A 293 2.14 -7.54 20.09
N PHE A 294 1.79 -7.53 18.80
CA PHE A 294 0.61 -8.25 18.30
C PHE A 294 0.79 -9.77 18.30
N ILE A 295 1.96 -10.28 17.91
CA ILE A 295 2.27 -11.71 17.89
C ILE A 295 2.23 -12.27 19.32
N ASN A 296 2.87 -11.59 20.29
CA ASN A 296 2.91 -12.03 21.68
C ASN A 296 1.53 -11.95 22.37
N TYR A 297 0.68 -10.98 21.99
CA TYR A 297 -0.66 -10.84 22.59
C TYR A 297 -1.67 -11.85 22.03
N LEU A 298 -1.51 -12.26 20.76
CA LEU A 298 -2.37 -13.26 20.11
C LEU A 298 -1.83 -14.69 20.29
N TRP A 299 -0.56 -14.85 20.66
CA TRP A 299 0.09 -16.15 20.86
C TRP A 299 0.98 -16.14 22.12
N PRO A 300 0.39 -16.03 23.33
CA PRO A 300 1.16 -15.97 24.58
C PRO A 300 2.04 -17.21 24.83
N ASP A 301 1.74 -18.34 24.18
CA ASP A 301 2.47 -19.61 24.32
C ASP A 301 3.54 -19.88 23.24
N SER A 302 3.89 -18.91 22.38
CA SER A 302 4.97 -19.10 21.39
C SER A 302 6.35 -18.81 22.00
N THR A 303 6.73 -19.59 23.01
CA THR A 303 8.13 -19.78 23.42
C THR A 303 8.89 -20.71 22.46
N CYS A 304 8.40 -20.93 21.24
CA CYS A 304 9.00 -21.81 20.23
C CYS A 304 9.48 -21.05 18.99
N LEU A 305 10.26 -19.98 19.19
CA LEU A 305 11.20 -19.50 18.16
C LEU A 305 12.67 -19.78 18.53
N ASP A 306 12.90 -20.56 19.59
CA ASP A 306 14.15 -21.28 19.81
C ASP A 306 14.01 -22.72 19.30
N GLN A 307 14.12 -22.91 17.98
CA GLN A 307 14.53 -24.17 17.31
C GLN A 307 14.75 -23.98 15.82
#